data_AF-A0A931VI35-F1
#
_entry.id   AF-A0A931VI35-F1
#
_cell.length_a   1.000
_cell.length_b   1.000
_cell.length_c   1.000
_cell.angle_alpha   90.00
_cell.angle_beta   90.00
_cell.angle_gamma   90.00
#
_symmetry.space_group_name_H-M   'P 1'
#
loop_
_entity.id
_entity.type
_entity.pdbx_description
1 polymer ?
#
loop_
_entity_poly.entity_id
_entity_poly.type
_entity_poly.pdbx_seq_one_letter_code
_entity_poly.pdbx_strand_id
1 'polypeptide(L)'
;MNINLRKIYLYIFSTVGLVLTIIGAVQFTDLALKIFVFKKADVVIFYPRPVSPKGEFEGVDPEAEKKSQEEQRDSNRQREASNAASFLIVGIPVYVYHWRLAKKEF
;
A
#
# COMPACT_ATOMS: atom_id res chain seq x y z
N MET A 1 27.38 -8.43 -30.05
CA MET A 1 26.85 -8.98 -28.78
C MET A 1 26.16 -10.32 -29.09
N ASN A 2 26.75 -11.45 -28.67
CA ASN A 2 26.16 -12.78 -28.94
C ASN A 2 25.09 -13.06 -27.89
N ILE A 3 23.85 -12.65 -28.18
CA ILE A 3 22.69 -12.95 -27.36
C ILE A 3 22.27 -14.40 -27.65
N ASN A 4 22.42 -15.28 -26.66
CA ASN A 4 21.97 -16.67 -26.72
C ASN A 4 20.55 -16.77 -26.11
N LEU A 5 19.70 -17.66 -26.65
CA LEU A 5 18.34 -17.92 -26.17
C LEU A 5 18.29 -18.18 -24.65
N ARG A 6 19.31 -18.89 -24.11
CA ARG A 6 19.45 -19.15 -22.67
C ARG A 6 19.61 -17.86 -21.86
N LYS A 7 20.38 -16.90 -22.37
CA LYS A 7 20.59 -15.60 -21.71
C LYS A 7 19.30 -14.78 -21.70
N ILE A 8 18.60 -14.70 -22.85
CA ILE A 8 17.31 -13.99 -22.94
C ILE A 8 16.32 -14.54 -21.92
N TYR A 9 16.16 -15.88 -21.88
CA TYR A 9 15.27 -16.53 -20.94
C TYR A 9 15.62 -16.17 -19.49
N LEU A 10 16.89 -16.24 -19.12
CA LEU A 10 17.35 -15.91 -17.77
C LEU A 10 17.11 -14.45 -17.40
N TYR A 11 17.34 -13.50 -18.30
CA TYR A 11 17.09 -12.08 -18.04
C TYR A 11 15.60 -11.81 -17.85
N ILE A 12 14.73 -12.35 -18.70
CA ILE A 12 13.28 -12.14 -18.57
C ILE A 12 12.75 -12.80 -17.29
N PHE A 13 13.11 -14.06 -17.04
CA PHE A 13 12.69 -14.79 -15.85
C PHE A 13 13.13 -14.10 -14.56
N SER A 14 14.41 -13.70 -14.48
CA SER A 14 14.92 -12.98 -13.31
C SER A 14 14.30 -11.60 -13.14
N THR A 15 14.01 -10.88 -14.23
CA THR A 15 13.31 -9.58 -14.16
C THR A 15 11.91 -9.75 -13.62
N VAL A 16 11.14 -10.73 -14.11
CA VAL A 16 9.80 -11.01 -13.61
C VAL A 16 9.85 -11.44 -12.13
N GLY A 17 10.76 -12.34 -11.78
CA GLY A 17 10.95 -12.79 -10.39
C GLY A 17 11.32 -11.64 -9.44
N LEU A 18 12.18 -10.72 -9.90
CA LEU A 18 12.56 -9.54 -9.13
C LEU A 18 11.36 -8.63 -8.88
N VAL A 19 10.56 -8.35 -9.91
CA VAL A 19 9.35 -7.52 -9.77
C VAL A 19 8.36 -8.13 -8.79
N LEU A 20 8.07 -9.43 -8.92
CA LEU A 20 7.17 -10.14 -8.00
C LEU A 20 7.68 -10.08 -6.55
N THR A 21 8.99 -10.25 -6.35
CA THR A 21 9.62 -10.18 -5.02
C THR A 21 9.51 -8.77 -4.42
N ILE A 22 9.74 -7.73 -5.22
CA ILE A 22 9.60 -6.33 -4.76
C ILE A 22 8.16 -6.04 -4.35
N ILE A 23 7.17 -6.46 -5.16
CA ILE A 23 5.75 -6.26 -4.84
C ILE A 23 5.40 -6.96 -3.51
N GLY A 24 5.83 -8.20 -3.32
CA GLY A 24 5.62 -8.92 -2.06
C GLY A 24 6.26 -8.24 -0.86
N ALA A 25 7.50 -7.75 -1.01
CA ALA A 25 8.20 -7.02 0.04
C ALA A 25 7.49 -5.70 0.43
N VAL A 26 6.97 -4.96 -0.55
CA VAL A 26 6.19 -3.74 -0.30
C VAL A 26 4.91 -4.06 0.46
N GLN A 27 4.16 -5.09 0.05
CA GLN A 27 2.92 -5.49 0.74
C GLN A 27 3.18 -5.92 2.19
N PHE A 28 4.26 -6.68 2.41
CA PHE A 28 4.65 -7.10 3.75
C PHE A 28 5.04 -5.92 4.64
N THR A 29 5.80 -4.97 4.08
CA THR A 29 6.20 -3.74 4.79
C THR A 29 4.98 -2.88 5.11
N ASP A 30 4.01 -2.78 4.19
CA ASP A 30 2.77 -2.04 4.39
C ASP A 30 1.94 -2.63 5.52
N LEU A 31 1.82 -3.95 5.56
CA LEU A 31 1.17 -4.64 6.67
C LEU A 31 1.86 -4.34 8.00
N ALA A 32 3.18 -4.45 8.06
CA ALA A 32 3.93 -4.15 9.27
C ALA A 32 3.73 -2.69 9.71
N LEU A 33 3.77 -1.74 8.78
CA LEU A 33 3.57 -0.33 9.07
C LEU A 33 2.16 -0.05 9.59
N LYS A 34 1.11 -0.65 9.03
CA LYS A 34 -0.27 -0.52 9.54
C LYS A 34 -0.45 -1.07 10.95
N ILE A 35 0.21 -2.18 11.26
CA ILE A 35 0.14 -2.82 12.59
C ILE A 35 0.87 -1.98 13.65
N PHE A 36 2.09 -1.54 13.35
CA PHE A 36 2.96 -0.95 14.37
C PHE A 36 2.92 0.59 14.41
N VAL A 37 2.72 1.25 13.27
CA VAL A 37 2.84 2.72 13.12
C VAL A 37 1.48 3.37 12.78
N PHE A 38 0.79 2.89 11.75
CA PHE A 38 -0.44 3.48 11.20
C PHE A 38 -1.71 2.74 11.67
N LYS A 39 -1.92 2.68 12.98
CA LYS A 39 -3.01 1.87 13.59
C LYS A 39 -4.43 2.23 13.13
N LYS A 40 -4.65 3.43 12.57
CA LYS A 40 -5.99 3.80 12.06
C LYS A 40 -6.22 3.39 10.60
N ALA A 41 -5.18 2.96 9.87
CA ALA A 41 -5.27 2.65 8.44
C ALA A 41 -6.17 1.44 8.10
N ASP A 42 -6.44 0.57 9.07
CA ASP A 42 -7.32 -0.61 8.93
C ASP A 42 -8.67 -0.44 9.64
N VAL A 43 -8.98 0.75 10.14
CA VAL A 43 -10.28 1.03 10.74
C VAL A 43 -11.32 1.21 9.64
N VAL A 44 -12.29 0.30 9.60
CA VAL A 44 -13.50 0.42 8.77
C VAL A 44 -14.61 1.02 9.62
N ILE A 45 -15.03 2.22 9.26
CA ILE A 45 -16.07 2.94 9.98
C ILE A 45 -17.41 2.62 9.33
N PHE A 46 -18.20 1.81 10.02
CA PHE A 46 -19.58 1.54 9.62
C PHE A 46 -20.48 2.45 10.45
N TYR A 47 -21.15 3.39 9.77
CA TYR A 47 -22.16 4.21 10.43
C TYR A 47 -23.52 3.54 10.25
N PRO A 48 -24.10 2.91 11.28
CA PRO A 48 -25.42 2.31 11.16
C PRO A 48 -26.44 3.42 10.91
N ARG A 49 -27.32 3.22 9.93
CA ARG A 49 -28.45 4.13 9.72
C ARG A 49 -29.45 3.92 10.86
N PRO A 50 -29.75 4.93 11.69
CA PRO A 50 -30.72 4.77 12.76
C PRO A 50 -32.10 4.48 12.16
N VAL A 51 -32.73 3.42 12.64
CA VAL A 51 -34.10 3.04 12.30
C VAL A 51 -34.94 3.12 13.56
N SER A 52 -36.07 3.81 13.47
CA SER A 52 -37.04 3.89 14.56
C SER A 52 -37.59 2.49 14.91
N PRO A 53 -38.20 2.30 16.10
CA PRO A 53 -38.87 1.04 16.46
C PRO A 53 -39.97 0.60 15.49
N LYS A 54 -40.48 1.50 14.64
CA LYS A 54 -41.47 1.23 13.58
C LYS A 54 -40.84 0.87 12.23
N GLY A 55 -39.50 0.83 12.13
CA GLY A 55 -38.78 0.57 10.88
C GLY A 55 -38.70 1.78 9.94
N GLU A 56 -39.13 2.96 10.37
CA GLU A 56 -38.95 4.20 9.62
C GLU A 56 -37.53 4.74 9.83
N PHE A 57 -36.90 5.24 8.77
CA PHE A 57 -35.61 5.92 8.86
C PHE A 57 -35.76 7.18 9.71
N GLU A 58 -35.11 7.22 10.86
CA GLU A 58 -34.81 8.48 11.53
C GLU A 58 -33.63 9.09 10.77
N GLY A 59 -33.76 10.34 10.34
CA GLY A 59 -32.72 11.01 9.56
C GLY A 59 -31.34 10.86 10.20
N VAL A 60 -30.29 10.77 9.38
CA VAL A 60 -28.92 10.67 9.87
C VAL A 60 -28.57 11.96 10.61
N ASP A 61 -28.07 11.83 11.85
CA ASP A 61 -27.54 12.96 12.62
C ASP A 61 -26.38 13.62 11.83
N PRO A 62 -26.53 14.90 11.39
CA PRO A 62 -25.53 15.58 10.59
C PRO A 62 -24.16 15.72 11.28
N GLU A 63 -24.12 15.81 12.61
CA GLU A 63 -22.84 15.90 13.33
C GLU A 63 -22.10 14.58 13.31
N ALA A 64 -22.82 13.48 13.50
CA ALA A 64 -22.23 12.16 13.55
C ALA A 64 -21.81 11.66 12.16
N GLU A 65 -22.54 12.05 11.10
CA GLU A 65 -22.11 11.83 9.72
C GLU A 65 -20.80 12.55 9.41
N LYS A 66 -20.68 13.83 9.80
CA LYS A 66 -19.44 14.59 9.61
C LYS A 66 -18.25 13.94 10.32
N LYS A 67 -18.43 13.52 11.57
CA LYS A 67 -17.37 12.85 12.34
C LYS A 67 -16.93 11.55 11.67
N SER A 68 -17.88 10.74 11.18
CA SER A 68 -17.57 9.51 10.41
C SER A 68 -16.76 9.82 9.15
N GLN A 69 -17.15 10.85 8.40
CA GLN A 69 -16.42 11.28 7.21
C GLN A 69 -15.00 11.75 7.54
N GLU A 70 -14.81 12.48 8.63
CA GLU A 70 -13.49 12.93 9.09
C GLU A 70 -12.60 11.75 9.48
N GLU A 71 -13.10 10.82 10.30
CA GLU A 71 -12.34 9.65 10.70
C GLU A 71 -12.03 8.73 9.50
N GLN A 72 -12.93 8.65 8.51
CA GLN A 72 -12.69 7.88 7.28
C GLN A 72 -11.64 8.56 6.39
N ARG A 73 -11.62 9.90 6.32
CA ARG A 73 -10.55 10.65 5.65
C ARG A 73 -9.20 10.39 6.31
N ASP A 74 -9.16 10.38 7.64
CA ASP A 74 -7.94 10.09 8.40
C ASP A 74 -7.45 8.66 8.18
N SER A 75 -8.35 7.67 8.22
CA SER A 75 -8.04 6.26 7.92
C SER A 75 -7.45 6.11 6.51
N ASN A 76 -8.10 6.73 5.51
CA ASN A 76 -7.63 6.71 4.12
C ASN A 76 -6.24 7.34 3.96
N ARG A 77 -6.01 8.49 4.59
CA ARG A 77 -4.69 9.16 4.57
C ARG A 77 -3.60 8.30 5.19
N GLN A 78 -3.87 7.65 6.33
CA GLN A 78 -2.89 6.76 6.95
C GLN A 78 -2.59 5.52 6.09
N ARG A 79 -3.61 4.97 5.43
CA ARG A 79 -3.43 3.86 4.49
C ARG A 79 -2.55 4.25 3.30
N GLU A 80 -2.81 5.42 2.73
CA GLU A 80 -2.01 5.96 1.62
C GLU A 80 -0.56 6.23 2.05
N ALA A 81 -0.37 6.87 3.21
CA ALA A 81 0.95 7.13 3.77
C ALA A 81 1.74 5.85 4.05
N SER A 82 1.09 4.83 4.62
CA SER A 82 1.69 3.51 4.86
C SER A 82 2.14 2.85 3.56
N ASN A 83 1.29 2.87 2.53
CA ASN A 83 1.60 2.26 1.26
C ASN A 83 2.78 2.98 0.58
N ALA A 84 2.75 4.31 0.52
CA ALA A 84 3.82 5.12 -0.03
C ALA A 84 5.14 4.90 0.73
N ALA A 85 5.11 4.89 2.06
CA ALA A 85 6.28 4.62 2.89
C ALA A 85 6.86 3.24 2.60
N SER A 86 6.02 2.23 2.38
CA SER A 86 6.46 0.87 2.05
C SER A 86 7.19 0.80 0.71
N PHE A 87 6.67 1.47 -0.31
CA PHE A 87 7.36 1.58 -1.59
C PHE A 87 8.71 2.28 -1.47
N LEU A 88 8.83 3.32 -0.64
CA LEU A 88 10.09 4.02 -0.43
C LEU A 88 11.10 3.17 0.35
N ILE A 89 10.66 2.52 1.43
CA ILE A 89 11.51 1.67 2.27
C ILE A 89 12.12 0.52 1.45
N VAL A 90 11.35 -0.10 0.56
CA VAL A 90 11.82 -1.21 -0.29
C VAL A 90 12.51 -0.69 -1.55
N GLY A 91 11.91 0.28 -2.22
CA GLY A 91 12.33 0.77 -3.53
C GLY A 91 13.63 1.58 -3.49
N ILE A 92 13.87 2.37 -2.44
CA ILE A 92 15.10 3.18 -2.34
C ILE A 92 16.35 2.27 -2.28
N PRO A 93 16.44 1.25 -1.40
CA PRO A 93 17.57 0.32 -1.41
C PRO A 93 17.78 -0.37 -2.76
N VAL A 94 16.69 -0.82 -3.40
CA VAL A 94 16.75 -1.46 -4.73
C VAL A 94 17.30 -0.49 -5.77
N TYR A 95 16.78 0.73 -5.83
CA TYR A 95 17.26 1.77 -6.74
C TYR A 95 18.73 2.09 -6.52
N VAL A 96 19.14 2.32 -5.26
CA VAL A 96 20.52 2.64 -4.90
C VAL A 96 21.47 1.50 -5.29
N TYR A 97 21.07 0.25 -5.06
CA TYR A 97 21.85 -0.93 -5.45
C TYR A 97 22.08 -0.96 -6.97
N HIS A 98 21.02 -0.85 -7.76
CA HIS A 98 21.12 -0.86 -9.22
C HIS A 98 21.89 0.34 -9.77
N TRP A 99 21.70 1.54 -9.20
CA TRP A 99 22.43 2.74 -9.58
C TRP A 99 23.94 2.60 -9.35
N ARG A 100 24.33 2.04 -8.19
CA ARG A 100 25.75 1.79 -7.88
C ARG A 100 26.35 0.73 -8.79
N LEU A 101 25.60 -0.29 -9.17
CA LEU A 101 26.07 -1.31 -10.12
C LEU A 101 26.29 -0.71 -11.50
N ALA A 102 25.34 0.06 -12.01
CA ALA A 102 25.46 0.74 -13.30
C ALA A 102 26.69 1.66 -13.35
N LYS A 103 26.93 2.44 -12.29
CA LYS A 103 28.13 3.30 -12.17
C LYS A 103 29.47 2.56 -12.18
N LYS A 104 29.50 1.24 -11.97
CA LYS A 104 30.74 0.46 -12.08
C LYS A 104 31.00 -0.04 -13.50
N GLU A 105 29.97 -0.05 -14.35
CA GLU A 105 30.07 -0.49 -15.74
C GLU A 105 30.31 0.68 -16.72
N PHE A 106 30.16 1.92 -16.25
CA PHE A 106 30.56 3.16 -16.93
C PHE A 106 31.85 3.71 -16.33
#